data_AF-A0AAD0T7S7-F1
#
_entry.id   AF-A0AAD0T7S7-F1
#
_cell.length_a   1.000
_cell.length_b   1.000
_cell.length_c   1.000
_cell.angle_alpha   90.00
_cell.angle_beta   90.00
_cell.angle_gamma   90.00
#
_symmetry.space_group_name_H-M   'P 1'
#
loop_
_entity.id
_entity.type
_entity.pdbx_description
1 polymer ?
#
loop_
_entity_poly.entity_id
_entity_poly.type
_entity_poly.pdbx_seq_one_letter_code
_entity_poly.pdbx_strand_id
1 'polypeptide(L)'
;MLSIKRILAFSALLPLVSVNAQDAWLFKEYYDAKNEKKEVSKDKDHYVKKSALYQIDLNGDFRREYIGTKIVDGIPHLTIYNINREQIFNYKFPISGFDSYIYRIRRRKINNDKMAILFYLYDGKTSYIDKYGSSSLWAMVVENGSLKNLEIKELGKIWTENTDNFGHYKRAHHVNFKDVNSDGQLDLIISSGSVHKYFSHIKGVKWRNL
;
A
#
# COMPACT_ATOMS: atom_id res chain seq x y z
N MET A 1 26.25 10.80 87.17
CA MET A 1 24.99 10.29 87.75
C MET A 1 23.94 10.21 86.65
N LEU A 2 23.28 9.06 86.55
CA LEU A 2 22.24 8.70 85.59
C LEU A 2 21.09 9.71 85.57
N SER A 3 20.44 9.87 84.41
CA SER A 3 19.05 9.38 84.25
C SER A 3 18.56 9.55 82.81
N ILE A 4 18.45 8.41 82.14
CA ILE A 4 17.62 8.19 80.95
C ILE A 4 16.16 8.26 81.40
N LYS A 5 15.33 9.04 80.68
CA LYS A 5 13.96 8.68 80.24
C LYS A 5 13.22 9.93 79.76
N ARG A 6 12.88 9.96 78.47
CA ARG A 6 11.54 10.34 78.02
C ARG A 6 11.25 9.72 76.66
N ILE A 7 10.38 8.73 76.73
CA ILE A 7 9.66 8.10 75.63
C ILE A 7 8.82 9.18 74.96
N LEU A 8 8.96 9.32 73.65
CA LEU A 8 7.96 9.95 72.79
C LEU A 8 7.72 8.97 71.64
N ALA A 9 6.66 8.18 71.82
CA ALA A 9 6.12 7.30 70.80
C ALA A 9 5.65 8.18 69.63
N PHE A 10 6.41 8.17 68.53
CA PHE A 10 6.00 8.82 67.31
C PHE A 10 4.93 7.94 66.64
N SER A 11 3.69 8.33 66.93
CA SER A 11 2.45 7.90 66.30
C SER A 11 2.61 7.64 64.79
N ALA A 12 2.26 6.43 64.38
CA ALA A 12 2.02 6.06 62.99
C ALA A 12 0.97 7.01 62.37
N LEU A 13 1.40 7.81 61.39
CA LEU A 13 0.52 8.36 60.35
C LEU A 13 1.15 8.03 59.01
N LEU A 14 0.84 6.83 58.51
CA LEU A 14 0.95 6.53 57.08
C LEU A 14 -0.13 7.33 56.36
N PRO A 15 0.19 8.25 55.44
CA PRO A 15 -0.81 8.72 54.49
C PRO A 15 -1.07 7.57 53.51
N LEU A 16 -2.05 6.73 53.84
CA LEU A 16 -2.78 5.89 52.89
C LEU A 16 -3.66 6.80 52.03
N VAL A 17 -3.04 7.55 51.11
CA VAL A 17 -3.78 8.39 50.17
C VAL A 17 -3.23 8.18 48.76
N SER A 18 -3.91 7.30 48.03
CA SER A 18 -4.30 7.48 46.63
C SER A 18 -3.21 7.70 45.57
N VAL A 19 -2.17 6.87 45.53
CA VAL A 19 -1.22 6.85 44.38
C VAL A 19 -1.84 6.24 43.10
N ASN A 20 -3.02 5.60 43.19
CA ASN A 20 -3.64 4.91 42.05
C ASN A 20 -4.57 5.80 41.20
N ALA A 21 -4.77 7.09 41.53
CA ALA A 21 -5.76 7.93 40.86
C ALA A 21 -5.20 8.68 39.63
N GLN A 22 -3.92 9.06 39.64
CA GLN A 22 -3.29 9.75 38.49
C GLN A 22 -3.10 8.79 37.32
N ASP A 23 -2.63 7.58 37.61
CA ASP A 23 -2.44 6.55 36.59
C ASP A 23 -3.77 6.09 36.02
N ALA A 24 -4.81 5.93 36.85
CA ALA A 24 -6.15 5.54 36.38
C ALA A 24 -6.78 6.57 35.42
N TRP A 25 -6.56 7.87 35.66
CA TRP A 25 -7.01 8.91 34.74
C TRP A 25 -6.26 8.87 33.41
N LEU A 26 -4.93 8.69 33.45
CA LEU A 26 -4.10 8.56 32.25
C LEU A 26 -4.45 7.30 31.43
N PHE A 27 -4.67 6.17 32.10
CA PHE A 27 -5.10 4.93 31.44
C PHE A 27 -6.50 5.05 30.84
N LYS A 28 -7.41 5.75 31.52
CA LYS A 28 -8.74 6.05 31.01
C LYS A 28 -8.67 6.97 29.80
N GLU A 29 -7.87 8.03 29.85
CA GLU A 29 -7.64 8.92 28.70
C GLU A 29 -7.02 8.15 27.52
N TYR A 30 -6.08 7.24 27.76
CA TYR A 30 -5.49 6.41 26.72
C TYR A 30 -6.49 5.41 26.10
N TYR A 31 -7.37 4.81 26.92
CA TYR A 31 -8.43 3.92 26.45
C TYR A 31 -9.54 4.67 25.72
N ASP A 32 -9.97 5.81 26.26
CA ASP A 32 -11.01 6.66 25.69
C ASP A 32 -10.50 7.31 24.40
N ALA A 33 -9.25 7.76 24.32
CA ALA A 33 -8.62 8.26 23.08
C ALA A 33 -8.45 7.17 22.00
N LYS A 34 -8.41 5.89 22.38
CA LYS A 34 -8.40 4.77 21.44
C LYS A 34 -9.81 4.45 20.91
N ASN A 35 -10.86 4.86 21.64
CA ASN A 35 -12.27 4.63 21.32
C ASN A 35 -12.94 5.85 20.68
N GLU A 36 -12.47 7.06 20.97
CA GLU A 36 -12.80 8.25 20.21
C GLU A 36 -12.14 8.15 18.84
N LYS A 37 -12.93 7.80 17.83
CA LYS A 37 -12.58 8.12 16.45
C LYS A 37 -12.51 9.64 16.37
N LYS A 38 -11.35 10.23 16.66
CA LYS A 38 -11.08 11.61 16.26
C LYS A 38 -11.45 11.68 14.80
N GLU A 39 -12.48 12.46 14.48
CA GLU A 39 -12.71 12.88 13.11
C GLU A 39 -11.46 13.64 12.72
N VAL A 40 -10.50 12.93 12.12
CA VAL A 40 -9.36 13.53 11.46
C VAL A 40 -10.01 14.45 10.45
N SER A 41 -9.99 15.76 10.72
CA SER A 41 -10.37 16.76 9.74
C SER A 41 -9.62 16.36 8.49
N LYS A 42 -10.33 16.03 7.41
CA LYS A 42 -9.67 15.71 6.15
C LYS A 42 -8.86 16.95 5.81
N ASP A 43 -7.55 16.90 6.03
CA ASP A 43 -6.65 17.94 5.59
C ASP A 43 -7.00 18.20 4.13
N LYS A 44 -7.24 19.47 3.80
CA LYS A 44 -7.56 19.82 2.42
C LYS A 44 -6.35 19.45 1.57
N ASP A 45 -6.59 18.71 0.49
CA ASP A 45 -5.57 18.40 -0.50
C ASP A 45 -4.88 19.71 -0.94
N HIS A 46 -3.58 19.86 -0.69
CA HIS A 46 -2.86 21.09 -1.01
C HIS A 46 -2.51 21.14 -2.49
N TYR A 47 -2.15 20.00 -3.06
CA TYR A 47 -1.77 19.85 -4.46
C TYR A 47 -2.46 18.64 -5.09
N VAL A 48 -3.11 18.87 -6.23
CA VAL A 48 -3.71 17.80 -7.03
C VAL A 48 -3.34 17.97 -8.51
N LYS A 49 -2.65 16.97 -9.06
CA LYS A 49 -2.39 16.85 -10.51
C LYS A 49 -3.16 15.67 -11.07
N LYS A 50 -3.99 15.90 -12.09
CA LYS A 50 -4.76 14.85 -12.76
C LYS A 50 -4.14 14.52 -14.12
N SER A 51 -4.13 13.25 -14.49
CA SER A 51 -3.84 12.81 -15.85
C SER A 51 -5.10 12.82 -16.72
N ALA A 52 -4.92 12.63 -18.03
CA ALA A 52 -6.02 12.36 -18.93
C ALA A 52 -6.75 11.06 -18.55
N LEU A 53 -8.06 11.04 -18.78
CA LEU A 53 -8.86 9.83 -18.64
C LEU A 53 -8.83 9.05 -19.96
N TYR A 54 -8.49 7.76 -19.88
CA TYR A 54 -8.47 6.85 -21.01
C TYR A 54 -9.66 5.91 -20.96
N GLN A 55 -10.33 5.73 -22.10
CA GLN A 55 -11.43 4.78 -22.22
C GLN A 55 -10.89 3.38 -22.51
N ILE A 56 -11.16 2.44 -21.61
CA ILE A 56 -10.73 1.04 -21.73
C ILE A 56 -11.88 0.16 -21.26
N ASP A 57 -12.14 -0.89 -22.03
CA ASP A 57 -13.01 -1.99 -21.60
C ASP A 57 -12.26 -2.81 -20.52
N LEU A 58 -12.61 -2.59 -19.25
CA LEU A 58 -11.92 -3.22 -18.12
C LEU A 58 -12.47 -4.61 -17.80
N ASN A 59 -13.73 -4.85 -18.13
CA ASN A 59 -14.48 -6.04 -17.71
C ASN A 59 -14.81 -7.01 -18.86
N GLY A 60 -14.55 -6.64 -20.10
CA GLY A 60 -14.76 -7.45 -21.30
C GLY A 60 -16.19 -7.41 -21.84
N ASP A 61 -17.02 -6.44 -21.42
CA ASP A 61 -18.43 -6.34 -21.86
C ASP A 61 -18.65 -5.40 -23.06
N PHE A 62 -17.56 -4.96 -23.71
CA PHE A 62 -17.51 -3.99 -24.81
C PHE A 62 -17.94 -2.56 -24.45
N ARG A 63 -18.34 -2.30 -23.20
CA ARG A 63 -18.51 -0.94 -22.67
C ARG A 63 -17.15 -0.49 -22.15
N ARG A 64 -16.85 0.79 -22.33
CA ARG A 64 -15.54 1.34 -21.98
C ARG A 64 -15.68 2.20 -20.74
N GLU A 65 -15.05 1.76 -19.66
CA GLU A 65 -14.83 2.56 -18.46
C GLU A 65 -13.71 3.58 -18.68
N TYR A 66 -13.62 4.55 -17.78
CA TYR A 66 -12.51 5.49 -17.77
C TYR A 66 -11.50 5.11 -16.70
N ILE A 67 -10.24 5.03 -17.09
CA ILE A 67 -9.12 4.87 -16.17
C ILE A 67 -8.26 6.13 -16.21
N GLY A 68 -7.82 6.57 -15.04
CA GLY A 68 -6.92 7.72 -14.91
C GLY A 68 -6.07 7.60 -13.66
N THR A 69 -5.04 8.43 -13.61
CA THR A 69 -4.20 8.60 -12.43
C THR A 69 -4.25 10.05 -11.96
N LYS A 70 -4.10 10.25 -10.66
CA LYS A 70 -3.90 11.59 -10.07
C LYS A 70 -2.77 11.52 -9.04
N ILE A 71 -2.10 12.63 -8.82
CA ILE A 71 -1.12 12.79 -7.75
C ILE A 71 -1.72 13.77 -6.76
N VAL A 72 -1.87 13.35 -5.51
CA VAL A 72 -2.37 14.16 -4.39
C VAL A 72 -1.24 14.28 -3.39
N ASP A 73 -0.73 15.50 -3.16
CA ASP A 73 0.38 15.78 -2.24
C ASP A 73 1.60 14.85 -2.43
N GLY A 74 1.96 14.61 -3.71
CA GLY A 74 3.08 13.75 -4.08
C GLY A 74 2.78 12.25 -4.08
N ILE A 75 1.56 11.84 -3.74
CA ILE A 75 1.15 10.44 -3.68
C ILE A 75 0.30 10.09 -4.91
N PRO A 76 0.65 9.05 -5.68
CA PRO A 76 -0.09 8.63 -6.85
C PRO A 76 -1.31 7.83 -6.42
N HIS A 77 -2.41 8.12 -7.11
CA HIS A 77 -3.68 7.44 -7.00
C HIS A 77 -4.08 6.90 -8.37
N LEU A 78 -4.67 5.70 -8.38
CA LEU A 78 -5.45 5.20 -9.51
C LEU A 78 -6.92 5.52 -9.29
N THR A 79 -7.58 6.03 -10.31
CA THR A 79 -9.02 6.28 -10.31
C THR A 79 -9.68 5.57 -11.49
N ILE A 80 -10.79 4.89 -11.24
CA ILE A 80 -11.62 4.27 -12.27
C ILE A 80 -13.03 4.84 -12.15
N TYR A 81 -13.59 5.19 -13.30
CA TYR A 81 -14.95 5.68 -13.42
C TYR A 81 -15.76 4.77 -14.32
N ASN A 82 -17.04 4.62 -14.01
CA ASN A 82 -17.97 3.94 -14.91
C ASN A 82 -18.23 4.78 -16.18
N ILE A 83 -19.05 4.25 -17.07
CA ILE A 83 -19.46 4.92 -18.32
C ILE A 83 -20.12 6.30 -18.09
N ASN A 84 -20.80 6.47 -16.95
CA ASN A 84 -21.44 7.72 -16.54
C ASN A 84 -20.48 8.71 -15.87
N ARG A 85 -19.18 8.40 -15.82
CA ARG A 85 -18.13 9.17 -15.13
C ARG A 85 -18.26 9.24 -13.61
N GLU A 86 -19.01 8.32 -13.01
CA GLU A 86 -19.06 8.15 -11.57
C GLU A 86 -17.86 7.32 -11.11
N GLN A 87 -17.17 7.77 -10.06
CA GLN A 87 -15.98 7.09 -9.57
C GLN A 87 -16.38 5.78 -8.88
N ILE A 88 -15.98 4.66 -9.45
CA ILE A 88 -16.24 3.32 -8.90
C ILE A 88 -15.04 2.75 -8.13
N PHE A 89 -13.84 3.29 -8.35
CA PHE A 89 -12.63 2.84 -7.67
C PHE A 89 -11.63 3.98 -7.50
N ASN A 90 -10.98 4.02 -6.34
CA ASN A 90 -9.87 4.92 -6.05
C ASN A 90 -8.89 4.22 -5.12
N TYR A 91 -7.63 4.12 -5.54
CA TYR A 91 -6.58 3.48 -4.77
C TYR A 91 -5.40 4.42 -4.61
N LYS A 92 -4.98 4.62 -3.36
CA LYS A 92 -3.77 5.36 -2.98
C LYS A 92 -2.60 4.39 -2.92
N PHE A 93 -1.60 4.56 -3.80
CA PHE A 93 -0.41 3.71 -3.74
C PHE A 93 0.47 4.12 -2.56
N PRO A 94 0.99 3.15 -1.79
CA PRO A 94 2.05 3.43 -0.85
C PRO A 94 3.33 3.76 -1.64
N ILE A 95 4.09 4.73 -1.14
CA ILE A 95 5.30 5.23 -1.77
C ILE A 95 6.44 5.22 -0.77
N SER A 96 7.67 5.09 -1.28
CA SER A 96 8.87 5.06 -0.43
C SER A 96 9.80 6.25 -0.65
N GLY A 97 9.54 7.08 -1.66
CA GLY A 97 10.30 8.30 -1.95
C GLY A 97 9.44 9.41 -2.57
N PHE A 98 10.12 10.44 -3.08
CA PHE A 98 9.48 11.61 -3.70
C PHE A 98 9.38 11.48 -5.23
N ASP A 99 8.51 12.26 -5.87
CA ASP A 99 8.25 12.20 -7.32
C ASP A 99 7.78 10.81 -7.81
N SER A 100 6.95 10.14 -7.04
CA SER A 100 6.39 8.84 -7.42
C SER A 100 5.25 8.97 -8.42
N TYR A 101 5.16 8.04 -9.38
CA TYR A 101 4.10 8.04 -10.40
C TYR A 101 3.92 6.66 -11.04
N ILE A 102 2.72 6.40 -11.54
CA ILE A 102 2.42 5.21 -12.35
C ILE A 102 2.84 5.52 -13.78
N TYR A 103 3.86 4.84 -14.28
CA TYR A 103 4.43 5.10 -15.62
C TYR A 103 3.93 4.14 -16.70
N ARG A 104 3.34 3.01 -16.30
CA ARG A 104 2.78 2.04 -17.24
C ARG A 104 1.63 1.27 -16.62
N ILE A 105 0.58 1.06 -17.41
CA ILE A 105 -0.53 0.16 -17.11
C ILE A 105 -0.57 -0.90 -18.22
N ARG A 106 -0.62 -2.18 -17.85
CA ARG A 106 -0.66 -3.30 -18.81
C ARG A 106 -1.82 -4.23 -18.48
N ARG A 107 -2.64 -4.51 -19.48
CA ARG A 107 -3.77 -5.43 -19.41
C ARG A 107 -3.41 -6.76 -20.06
N ARG A 108 -3.81 -7.88 -19.45
CA ARG A 108 -3.66 -9.22 -20.03
C ARG A 108 -4.82 -10.11 -19.60
N LYS A 109 -5.48 -10.74 -20.57
CA LYS A 109 -6.44 -11.81 -20.31
C LYS A 109 -5.66 -13.03 -19.78
N ILE A 110 -6.00 -13.52 -18.59
CA ILE A 110 -5.32 -14.67 -17.96
C ILE A 110 -6.12 -15.97 -18.14
N ASN A 111 -7.45 -15.88 -18.24
CA ASN A 111 -8.35 -16.94 -18.70
C ASN A 111 -9.60 -16.27 -19.31
N ASN A 112 -10.59 -17.03 -19.80
CA ASN A 112 -11.81 -16.53 -20.41
C ASN A 112 -12.56 -15.52 -19.54
N ASP A 113 -12.64 -15.78 -18.25
CA ASP A 113 -13.42 -14.97 -17.31
C ASP A 113 -12.57 -14.07 -16.42
N LYS A 114 -11.24 -14.02 -16.65
CA LYS A 114 -10.29 -13.32 -15.77
C LYS A 114 -9.33 -12.45 -16.55
N MET A 115 -9.17 -11.21 -16.08
CA MET A 115 -8.26 -10.24 -16.67
C MET A 115 -7.34 -9.64 -15.60
N ALA A 116 -6.03 -9.76 -15.81
CA ALA A 116 -5.03 -9.12 -14.98
C ALA A 116 -4.71 -7.72 -15.52
N ILE A 117 -4.64 -6.74 -14.61
CA ILE A 117 -4.20 -5.39 -14.89
C ILE A 117 -3.00 -5.11 -13.98
N LEU A 118 -1.87 -4.82 -14.62
CA LEU A 118 -0.59 -4.55 -13.97
C LEU A 118 -0.33 -3.04 -13.97
N PHE A 119 0.08 -2.52 -12.83
CA PHE A 119 0.51 -1.13 -12.66
C PHE A 119 1.99 -1.10 -12.30
N TYR A 120 2.76 -0.40 -13.11
CA TYR A 120 4.18 -0.20 -12.89
C TYR A 120 4.32 1.15 -12.20
N LEU A 121 4.61 1.10 -10.91
CA LEU A 121 4.77 2.27 -10.06
C LEU A 121 6.26 2.60 -9.98
N TYR A 122 6.63 3.85 -10.23
CA TYR A 122 7.92 4.38 -9.78
C TYR A 122 7.75 4.83 -8.32
N ASP A 123 8.50 4.22 -7.41
CA ASP A 123 8.30 4.37 -5.96
C ASP A 123 8.81 5.72 -5.42
N GLY A 124 9.51 6.46 -6.29
CA GLY A 124 10.13 7.75 -6.01
C GLY A 124 11.64 7.66 -5.78
N LYS A 125 12.26 8.83 -5.59
CA LYS A 125 13.67 8.96 -5.22
C LYS A 125 13.82 8.99 -3.71
N THR A 126 14.78 8.24 -3.18
CA THR A 126 15.20 8.34 -1.77
C THR A 126 16.48 9.17 -1.67
N SER A 127 16.63 9.95 -0.60
CA SER A 127 17.71 10.94 -0.46
C SER A 127 18.78 10.57 0.56
N TYR A 128 18.65 9.44 1.26
CA TYR A 128 19.36 9.30 2.53
C TYR A 128 20.84 8.95 2.41
N ILE A 129 21.30 8.17 1.42
CA ILE A 129 22.73 7.79 1.30
C ILE A 129 23.22 7.73 -0.14
N ASP A 130 22.32 7.59 -1.11
CA ASP A 130 22.58 7.66 -2.55
C ASP A 130 21.22 7.81 -3.25
N LYS A 131 21.10 8.63 -4.30
CA LYS A 131 19.83 8.81 -5.02
C LYS A 131 19.54 7.57 -5.87
N TYR A 132 18.76 6.63 -5.32
CA TYR A 132 18.30 5.46 -6.08
C TYR A 132 16.79 5.53 -6.31
N GLY A 133 16.38 5.39 -7.57
CA GLY A 133 15.00 5.09 -7.92
C GLY A 133 14.69 3.59 -7.81
N SER A 134 13.48 3.24 -7.41
CA SER A 134 12.96 1.87 -7.60
C SER A 134 11.57 1.87 -8.21
N SER A 135 11.15 0.70 -8.67
CA SER A 135 9.80 0.49 -9.15
C SER A 135 9.22 -0.80 -8.62
N SER A 136 8.02 -0.72 -8.07
CA SER A 136 7.19 -1.86 -7.72
C SER A 136 6.14 -2.17 -8.79
N LEU A 137 5.86 -3.47 -8.94
CA LEU A 137 4.76 -3.99 -9.74
C LEU A 137 3.57 -4.28 -8.84
N TRP A 138 2.44 -3.73 -9.24
CA TRP A 138 1.16 -3.94 -8.59
C TRP A 138 0.21 -4.61 -9.57
N ALA A 139 -0.73 -5.39 -9.06
CA ALA A 139 -1.71 -6.09 -9.88
C ALA A 139 -3.11 -6.03 -9.29
N MET A 140 -4.08 -5.99 -10.20
CA MET A 140 -5.50 -6.14 -9.96
C MET A 140 -6.03 -7.23 -10.89
N VAL A 141 -7.06 -7.95 -10.45
CA VAL A 141 -7.75 -8.93 -11.28
C VAL A 141 -9.23 -8.54 -11.35
N VAL A 142 -9.76 -8.55 -12.57
CA VAL A 142 -11.19 -8.46 -12.84
C VAL A 142 -11.67 -9.87 -13.14
N GLU A 143 -12.62 -10.36 -12.32
CA GLU A 143 -13.22 -11.67 -12.46
C GLU A 143 -14.68 -11.55 -12.92
N ASN A 144 -15.10 -12.41 -13.84
CA ASN A 144 -16.48 -12.54 -14.33
C ASN A 144 -17.11 -11.20 -14.75
N GLY A 145 -16.30 -10.30 -15.32
CA GLY A 145 -16.74 -8.98 -15.76
C GLY A 145 -17.24 -8.03 -14.66
N SER A 146 -16.95 -8.30 -13.39
CA SER A 146 -17.45 -7.49 -12.26
C SER A 146 -16.40 -6.50 -11.76
N LEU A 147 -16.77 -5.21 -11.71
CA LEU A 147 -15.95 -4.12 -11.18
C LEU A 147 -16.28 -3.75 -9.72
N LYS A 148 -17.11 -4.54 -9.02
CA LYS A 148 -17.58 -4.19 -7.66
C LYS A 148 -16.52 -4.40 -6.58
N ASN A 149 -15.69 -5.44 -6.71
CA ASN A 149 -14.73 -5.87 -5.70
C ASN A 149 -13.30 -5.77 -6.24
N LEU A 150 -12.96 -4.61 -6.78
CA LEU A 150 -11.61 -4.35 -7.26
C LEU A 150 -10.68 -4.16 -6.06
N GLU A 151 -9.53 -4.82 -6.11
CA GLU A 151 -8.48 -4.68 -5.11
C GLU A 151 -7.12 -4.78 -5.82
N ILE A 152 -6.13 -4.06 -5.28
CA ILE A 152 -4.78 -3.98 -5.83
C ILE A 152 -3.81 -4.63 -4.83
N LYS A 153 -2.94 -5.50 -5.34
CA LYS A 153 -1.90 -6.19 -4.57
C LYS A 153 -0.51 -5.85 -5.09
N GLU A 154 0.42 -5.59 -4.18
CA GLU A 154 1.85 -5.49 -4.52
C GLU A 154 2.42 -6.88 -4.80
N LEU A 155 3.13 -7.02 -5.91
CA LEU A 155 3.83 -8.24 -6.30
C LEU A 155 5.34 -8.16 -6.03
N GLY A 156 5.85 -6.93 -5.91
CA GLY A 156 7.20 -6.62 -5.49
C GLY A 156 7.96 -5.73 -6.47
N LYS A 157 9.21 -5.44 -6.11
CA LYS A 157 10.11 -4.61 -6.91
C LYS A 157 10.45 -5.29 -8.24
N ILE A 158 10.37 -4.53 -9.34
CA ILE A 158 10.70 -4.95 -10.71
C ILE A 158 11.96 -4.30 -11.25
N TRP A 159 12.42 -3.20 -10.66
CA TRP A 159 13.78 -2.72 -10.89
C TRP A 159 14.21 -1.80 -9.76
N THR A 160 15.53 -1.73 -9.58
CA THR A 160 16.20 -0.77 -8.73
C THR A 160 17.33 -0.16 -9.54
N GLU A 161 17.51 1.14 -9.39
CA GLU A 161 18.68 1.85 -9.88
C GLU A 161 19.86 1.53 -8.97
N ASN A 162 20.99 1.19 -9.58
CA ASN A 162 22.24 0.89 -8.90
C ASN A 162 23.33 1.79 -9.48
N THR A 163 24.38 2.00 -8.69
CA THR A 163 25.60 2.68 -9.14
C THR A 163 26.75 1.69 -9.10
N ASP A 164 27.60 1.71 -10.12
CA ASP A 164 28.92 1.08 -10.10
C ASP A 164 30.00 2.08 -10.52
N ASN A 165 31.25 1.62 -10.64
CA ASN A 165 32.38 2.46 -11.04
C ASN A 165 32.24 3.05 -12.46
N PHE A 166 31.30 2.55 -13.28
CA PHE A 166 31.06 2.98 -14.66
C PHE A 166 29.79 3.83 -14.81
N GLY A 167 28.99 3.99 -13.76
CA GLY A 167 27.85 4.92 -13.71
C GLY A 167 26.58 4.29 -13.12
N HIS A 168 25.43 4.83 -13.52
CA HIS A 168 24.13 4.37 -13.06
C HIS A 168 23.52 3.36 -14.04
N TYR A 169 23.00 2.25 -13.52
CA TYR A 169 22.29 1.26 -14.33
C TYR A 169 21.04 0.74 -13.63
N LYS A 170 20.12 0.19 -14.41
CA LYS A 170 18.87 -0.40 -13.90
C LYS A 170 18.90 -1.90 -14.09
N ARG A 171 18.74 -2.66 -13.01
CA ARG A 171 18.52 -4.10 -13.10
C ARG A 171 17.03 -4.38 -13.26
N ALA A 172 16.57 -4.41 -14.51
CA ALA A 172 15.17 -4.65 -14.84
C ALA A 172 14.79 -6.13 -14.80
N HIS A 173 13.67 -6.43 -14.14
CA HIS A 173 13.05 -7.74 -14.16
C HIS A 173 12.11 -7.85 -15.36
N HIS A 174 12.11 -9.01 -16.00
CA HIS A 174 11.17 -9.30 -17.08
C HIS A 174 9.84 -9.77 -16.49
N VAL A 175 8.75 -9.21 -17.00
CA VAL A 175 7.39 -9.56 -16.59
C VAL A 175 6.68 -10.26 -17.73
N ASN A 176 6.38 -11.54 -17.55
CA ASN A 176 5.75 -12.40 -18.55
C ASN A 176 4.54 -13.16 -17.99
N PHE A 177 3.75 -13.77 -18.88
CA PHE A 177 2.63 -14.63 -18.53
C PHE A 177 2.79 -15.99 -19.19
N LYS A 178 2.66 -17.07 -18.43
CA LYS A 178 2.68 -18.45 -18.94
C LYS A 178 1.83 -19.32 -18.03
N ASP A 179 1.10 -20.26 -18.61
CA ASP A 179 0.46 -21.33 -17.85
C ASP A 179 1.55 -22.31 -17.37
N VAL A 180 1.87 -22.28 -16.08
CA VAL A 180 2.99 -23.06 -15.51
C VAL A 180 2.52 -24.44 -15.05
N ASN A 181 1.30 -24.54 -14.54
CA ASN A 181 0.71 -25.77 -14.01
C ASN A 181 -0.23 -26.48 -15.00
N SER A 182 -0.39 -25.96 -16.21
CA SER A 182 -1.29 -26.48 -17.26
C SER A 182 -2.77 -26.51 -16.83
N ASP A 183 -3.21 -25.54 -16.01
CA ASP A 183 -4.60 -25.44 -15.56
C ASP A 183 -5.50 -24.57 -16.46
N GLY A 184 -4.95 -24.06 -17.57
CA GLY A 184 -5.65 -23.18 -18.50
C GLY A 184 -5.70 -21.72 -18.07
N GLN A 185 -5.09 -21.36 -16.94
CA GLN A 185 -4.91 -20.00 -16.46
C GLN A 185 -3.44 -19.57 -16.62
N LEU A 186 -3.22 -18.39 -17.19
CA LEU A 186 -1.86 -17.83 -17.23
C LEU A 186 -1.41 -17.35 -15.85
N ASP A 187 -0.24 -17.80 -15.43
CA ASP A 187 0.47 -17.30 -14.25
C ASP A 187 1.40 -16.15 -14.63
N LEU A 188 1.58 -15.22 -13.70
CA LEU A 188 2.50 -14.10 -13.86
C LEU A 188 3.91 -14.51 -13.42
N ILE A 189 4.89 -14.22 -14.27
CA ILE A 189 6.30 -14.52 -14.03
C ILE A 189 7.08 -13.21 -13.94
N ILE A 190 7.80 -13.01 -12.84
CA ILE A 190 8.77 -11.94 -12.67
C ILE A 190 10.15 -12.57 -12.62
N SER A 191 11.00 -12.31 -13.61
CA SER A 191 12.34 -12.92 -13.72
C SER A 191 13.48 -11.91 -13.69
N SER A 192 14.57 -12.29 -13.03
CA SER A 192 15.80 -11.51 -12.87
C SER A 192 17.01 -12.42 -12.99
N GLY A 193 17.60 -12.51 -14.19
CA GLY A 193 18.65 -13.49 -14.45
C GLY A 193 18.12 -14.91 -14.23
N SER A 194 18.73 -15.66 -13.31
CA SER A 194 18.32 -17.02 -12.93
C SER A 194 17.20 -17.09 -11.89
N VAL A 195 16.81 -15.96 -11.28
CA VAL A 195 15.76 -15.93 -10.25
C VAL A 195 14.41 -15.70 -10.92
N HIS A 196 13.46 -16.58 -10.66
CA HIS A 196 12.09 -16.51 -11.16
C HIS A 196 11.11 -16.53 -9.99
N LYS A 197 10.13 -15.60 -10.00
CA LYS A 197 8.98 -15.59 -9.09
C LYS A 197 7.73 -15.84 -9.91
N TYR A 198 6.89 -16.75 -9.42
CA TYR A 198 5.69 -17.20 -10.12
C TYR A 198 4.48 -16.84 -9.27
N PHE A 199 3.54 -16.10 -9.83
CA PHE A 199 2.32 -15.71 -9.14
C PHE A 199 1.12 -16.29 -9.87
N SER A 200 0.40 -17.17 -9.19
CA SER A 200 -0.87 -17.71 -9.68
C SER A 200 -2.04 -17.05 -8.97
N HIS A 201 -3.10 -16.81 -9.71
CA HIS A 201 -4.32 -16.23 -9.18
C HIS A 201 -5.29 -17.33 -8.75
N ILE A 202 -5.66 -17.40 -7.46
CA ILE A 202 -6.56 -18.45 -6.95
C ILE A 202 -8.03 -18.00 -7.04
N LYS A 203 -8.40 -16.94 -6.32
CA LYS A 203 -9.78 -16.42 -6.24
C LYS A 203 -9.75 -14.96 -5.76
N GLY A 204 -10.53 -14.10 -6.41
CA GLY A 204 -10.61 -12.67 -6.12
C GLY A 204 -9.31 -11.94 -6.45
N VAL A 205 -8.46 -11.77 -5.43
CA VAL A 205 -7.29 -10.86 -5.44
C VAL A 205 -6.02 -11.58 -4.99
N LYS A 206 -6.17 -12.84 -4.57
CA LYS A 206 -5.07 -13.59 -3.97
C LYS A 206 -4.16 -14.11 -5.07
N TRP A 207 -3.14 -13.32 -5.37
CA TRP A 207 -1.92 -13.79 -6.01
C TRP A 207 -1.13 -14.59 -4.98
N ARG A 208 -0.97 -15.89 -5.24
CA ARG A 208 -0.13 -16.79 -4.45
C ARG A 208 1.20 -16.97 -5.17
N ASN A 209 2.28 -16.78 -4.44
CA ASN A 209 3.60 -17.20 -4.91
C ASN A 209 3.63 -18.73 -4.96
N LEU A 210 3.88 -19.30 -6.14
CA LEU A 210 3.99 -20.74 -6.35
C LEU A 210 5.33 -21.28 -5.87
#